data_AF-A0A964V5I5-F1
#
_entry.id   AF-A0A964V5I5-F1
#
_cell.length_a   1.000
_cell.length_b   1.000
_cell.length_c   1.000
_cell.angle_alpha   90.00
_cell.angle_beta   90.00
_cell.angle_gamma   90.00
#
_symmetry.space_group_name_H-M   'P 1'
#
loop_
_entity.id
_entity.type
_entity.pdbx_description
1 polymer ?
#
loop_
_entity_poly.entity_id
_entity_poly.type
_entity_poly.pdbx_seq_one_letter_code
_entity_poly.pdbx_strand_id
1 'polypeptide(L)'
;MYRHLTDRTLHSQDGSDVPHWHNVYTQMAPKPPQGLAVKVTAMGDALGDEHGKTVYEYRCTDDAIDQLLCDYPEAPQIYRLTVCGGGDRDLCLKTFPYVIAPKGAKTGNQVWGTMYVDPKTGKRATADQPRALNVWTFRGRPVYTFDGFNNYGDKTPEDTNADSWGEFKGLRNGFHVILYRDVFSKY
;
A
#
# COMPACT_ATOMS: atom_id res chain seq x y z
N MET A 1 1.21 -20.47 19.83
CA MET A 1 0.25 -19.39 19.54
C MET A 1 -0.91 -19.58 20.50
N TYR A 2 -1.12 -18.68 21.46
CA TYR A 2 -2.20 -18.76 22.44
C TYR A 2 -3.29 -17.77 22.03
N ARG A 3 -4.56 -18.19 22.07
CA ARG A 3 -5.71 -17.41 21.58
C ARG A 3 -6.46 -16.85 22.78
N HIS A 4 -6.66 -15.52 22.84
CA HIS A 4 -7.50 -14.92 23.88
C HIS A 4 -8.98 -15.30 23.62
N LEU A 5 -9.78 -15.47 24.68
CA LEU A 5 -11.18 -15.94 24.61
C LEU A 5 -12.10 -15.05 23.75
N THR A 6 -11.70 -13.80 23.51
CA THR A 6 -12.45 -12.84 22.68
C THR A 6 -11.96 -12.75 21.23
N ASP A 7 -10.84 -13.40 20.90
CA ASP A 7 -10.29 -13.44 19.54
C ASP A 7 -11.11 -14.43 18.69
N ARG A 8 -12.28 -13.96 18.25
CA ARG A 8 -13.33 -14.74 17.58
C ARG A 8 -13.10 -14.93 16.09
N THR A 9 -12.16 -14.21 15.49
CA THR A 9 -11.86 -14.26 14.05
C THR A 9 -10.43 -14.73 13.82
N LEU A 10 -10.09 -15.10 12.57
CA LEU A 10 -8.67 -15.19 12.21
C LEU A 10 -8.13 -13.76 12.09
N HIS A 11 -6.92 -13.52 12.61
CA HIS A 11 -6.21 -12.23 12.62
C HIS A 11 -6.71 -11.14 13.59
N SER A 12 -7.54 -11.46 14.61
CA SER A 12 -7.80 -10.47 15.66
C SER A 12 -6.53 -10.23 16.50
N GLN A 13 -6.41 -8.98 16.96
CA GLN A 13 -5.28 -8.48 17.76
C GLN A 13 -5.80 -7.98 19.13
N ASP A 14 -7.00 -8.42 19.52
CA ASP A 14 -7.66 -8.06 20.77
C ASP A 14 -6.90 -8.66 21.97
N GLY A 15 -6.77 -7.89 23.06
CA GLY A 15 -6.01 -8.29 24.26
C GLY A 15 -4.85 -7.36 24.62
N SER A 16 -4.54 -6.34 23.82
CA SER A 16 -3.60 -5.27 24.21
C SER A 16 -4.17 -4.28 25.23
N ASP A 17 -5.47 -4.36 25.50
CA ASP A 17 -6.22 -3.61 26.51
C ASP A 17 -6.18 -4.28 27.91
N VAL A 18 -5.67 -5.52 28.01
CA VAL A 18 -5.51 -6.22 29.28
C VAL A 18 -4.22 -5.76 29.96
N PRO A 19 -4.28 -5.27 31.22
CA PRO A 19 -3.09 -4.87 31.96
C PRO A 19 -2.03 -5.98 31.97
N HIS A 20 -0.79 -5.62 31.67
CA HIS A 20 0.39 -6.49 31.57
C HIS A 20 0.44 -7.44 30.36
N TRP A 21 -0.60 -7.51 29.52
CA TRP A 21 -0.54 -8.24 28.25
C TRP A 21 -0.07 -7.31 27.12
N HIS A 22 0.70 -7.87 26.19
CA HIS A 22 1.14 -7.16 25.01
C HIS A 22 1.20 -8.10 23.80
N ASN A 23 0.79 -7.58 22.65
CA ASN A 23 0.97 -8.26 21.37
C ASN A 23 2.46 -8.36 21.06
N VAL A 24 2.96 -9.58 20.83
CA VAL A 24 4.36 -9.82 20.46
C VAL A 24 4.45 -9.97 18.95
N TYR A 25 5.04 -8.98 18.29
CA TYR A 25 5.44 -9.10 16.89
C TYR A 25 6.87 -9.64 16.82
N THR A 26 7.12 -10.64 15.99
CA THR A 26 8.44 -11.27 15.87
C THR A 26 9.43 -10.44 15.06
N GLN A 27 8.97 -9.41 14.34
CA GLN A 27 9.78 -8.53 13.50
C GLN A 27 9.19 -7.11 13.47
N MET A 28 10.06 -6.09 13.59
CA MET A 28 9.67 -4.70 13.41
C MET A 28 9.42 -4.39 11.93
N ALA A 29 8.51 -3.45 11.64
CA ALA A 29 8.41 -2.90 10.31
C ALA A 29 9.77 -2.28 9.93
N PRO A 30 10.34 -2.60 8.76
CA PRO A 30 11.61 -2.02 8.36
C PRO A 30 11.43 -0.53 8.13
N LYS A 31 12.42 0.26 8.54
CA LYS A 31 12.41 1.71 8.38
C LYS A 31 12.05 2.10 6.93
N PRO A 32 11.09 3.01 6.71
CA PRO A 32 10.74 3.45 5.37
C PRO A 32 11.91 4.19 4.73
N PRO A 33 12.02 4.18 3.39
CA PRO A 33 13.05 4.91 2.67
C PRO A 33 12.88 6.44 2.86
N GLN A 34 13.97 7.17 2.60
CA GLN A 34 13.95 8.62 2.63
C GLN A 34 12.93 9.17 1.62
N GLY A 35 12.05 10.07 2.08
CA GLY A 35 10.94 10.61 1.29
C GLY A 35 9.58 10.01 1.65
N LEU A 36 9.55 8.93 2.42
CA LEU A 36 8.35 8.42 3.08
C LEU A 36 8.43 8.68 4.59
N ALA A 37 7.30 8.98 5.20
CA ALA A 37 7.19 9.29 6.63
C ALA A 37 6.05 8.49 7.26
N VAL A 38 6.22 8.16 8.54
CA VAL A 38 5.17 7.58 9.37
C VAL A 38 4.26 8.70 9.88
N LYS A 39 2.95 8.49 9.83
CA LYS A 39 1.92 9.45 10.22
C LYS A 39 0.88 8.75 11.06
N VAL A 40 0.41 9.43 12.11
CA VAL A 40 -0.69 8.94 12.93
C VAL A 40 -1.99 9.20 12.19
N THR A 41 -2.82 8.17 12.02
CA THR A 41 -4.14 8.27 11.38
C THR A 41 -5.19 7.59 12.26
N ALA A 42 -6.47 7.76 11.94
CA ALA A 42 -7.55 7.04 12.63
C ALA A 42 -7.45 5.51 12.48
N MET A 43 -6.73 5.02 11.46
CA MET A 43 -6.47 3.59 11.24
C MET A 43 -5.23 3.06 11.96
N GLY A 44 -4.48 3.94 12.63
CA GLY A 44 -3.16 3.67 13.21
C GLY A 44 -2.04 4.38 12.45
N ASP A 45 -0.80 4.04 12.76
CA ASP A 45 0.36 4.61 12.09
C ASP A 45 0.41 4.14 10.63
N ALA A 46 0.28 5.08 9.70
CA ALA A 46 0.32 4.85 8.26
C ALA A 46 1.59 5.44 7.65
N LEU A 47 1.97 4.94 6.48
CA LEU A 47 2.98 5.62 5.66
C LEU A 47 2.34 6.72 4.83
N GLY A 48 3.06 7.82 4.71
CA GLY A 48 2.72 8.89 3.81
C GLY A 48 3.92 9.40 3.01
N ASP A 49 3.63 10.06 1.91
CA ASP A 49 4.60 10.67 1.02
C ASP A 49 5.11 12.02 1.55
N GLU A 50 6.02 12.63 0.78
CA GLU A 50 6.62 13.95 1.05
C GLU A 50 5.61 15.11 1.08
N HIS A 51 4.44 14.93 0.46
CA HIS A 51 3.40 15.95 0.35
C HIS A 51 2.32 15.85 1.42
N GLY A 52 2.34 14.81 2.25
CA GLY A 52 1.29 14.62 3.24
C GLY A 52 0.36 13.46 2.90
N LYS A 53 0.26 12.98 1.67
CA LYS A 53 -0.72 11.96 1.30
C LYS A 53 -0.37 10.58 1.82
N THR A 54 -1.39 9.77 2.10
CA THR A 54 -1.23 8.37 2.53
C THR A 54 -0.74 7.50 1.38
N VAL A 55 0.13 6.54 1.70
CA VAL A 55 0.67 5.57 0.76
C VAL A 55 -0.13 4.28 0.83
N TYR A 56 -0.60 3.86 -0.34
CA TYR A 56 -1.40 2.67 -0.56
C TYR A 56 -0.63 1.62 -1.32
N GLU A 57 -0.88 0.36 -0.98
CA GLU A 57 -0.56 -0.77 -1.84
C GLU A 57 -1.83 -1.29 -2.50
N TYR A 58 -1.68 -1.77 -3.74
CA TYR A 58 -2.71 -2.53 -4.40
C TYR A 58 -2.51 -4.02 -4.10
N ARG A 59 -3.58 -4.70 -3.67
CA ARG A 59 -3.59 -6.14 -3.40
C ARG A 59 -4.66 -6.81 -4.26
N CYS A 60 -4.31 -7.96 -4.81
CA CYS A 60 -5.17 -8.68 -5.72
C CYS A 60 -4.89 -10.19 -5.65
N THR A 61 -5.94 -10.97 -5.47
CA THR A 61 -5.94 -12.43 -5.66
C THR A 61 -6.99 -12.78 -6.71
N ASP A 62 -6.58 -13.48 -7.76
CA ASP A 62 -7.46 -13.90 -8.84
C ASP A 62 -8.42 -14.99 -8.37
N ASP A 63 -9.63 -15.02 -8.91
CA ASP A 63 -10.67 -15.98 -8.51
C ASP A 63 -10.64 -17.28 -9.31
N ALA A 64 -9.52 -17.52 -9.98
CA ALA A 64 -9.21 -18.80 -10.58
C ALA A 64 -8.96 -19.85 -9.48
N ILE A 65 -9.03 -21.12 -9.88
CA ILE A 65 -8.86 -22.27 -8.97
C ILE A 65 -7.50 -22.21 -8.23
N ASP A 66 -6.50 -21.63 -8.85
CA ASP A 66 -5.13 -21.50 -8.34
C ASP A 66 -4.90 -20.24 -7.48
N GLN A 67 -5.89 -19.33 -7.38
CA GLN A 67 -5.87 -18.14 -6.51
C GLN A 67 -4.57 -17.33 -6.65
N LEU A 68 -4.13 -17.11 -7.89
CA LEU A 68 -2.85 -16.43 -8.15
C LEU A 68 -2.89 -14.97 -7.73
N LEU A 69 -1.75 -14.49 -7.22
CA LEU A 69 -1.55 -13.06 -6.97
C LEU A 69 -1.59 -12.28 -8.30
N CYS A 70 -2.35 -11.19 -8.35
CA CYS A 70 -2.54 -10.36 -9.54
C CYS A 70 -2.07 -8.90 -9.36
N ASP A 71 -1.27 -8.65 -8.33
CA ASP A 71 -0.84 -7.33 -7.88
C ASP A 71 0.64 -7.01 -8.15
N TYR A 72 1.37 -7.90 -8.84
CA TYR A 72 2.72 -7.60 -9.33
C TYR A 72 2.70 -7.00 -10.74
N PRO A 73 3.67 -6.16 -11.13
CA PRO A 73 3.66 -5.46 -12.42
C PRO A 73 3.52 -6.39 -13.62
N GLU A 74 4.15 -7.56 -13.59
CA GLU A 74 4.14 -8.53 -14.68
C GLU A 74 2.81 -9.30 -14.76
N ALA A 75 1.97 -9.28 -13.72
CA ALA A 75 0.63 -9.86 -13.70
C ALA A 75 -0.34 -9.09 -14.63
N PRO A 76 -1.49 -9.68 -15.01
CA PRO A 76 -2.53 -8.96 -15.73
C PRO A 76 -2.96 -7.67 -15.00
N GLN A 77 -2.56 -6.51 -15.53
CA GLN A 77 -2.82 -5.21 -14.92
C GLN A 77 -4.28 -4.74 -15.08
N ILE A 78 -5.10 -5.49 -15.80
CA ILE A 78 -6.49 -5.15 -16.06
C ILE A 78 -7.32 -5.07 -14.77
N TYR A 79 -7.04 -5.92 -13.78
CA TYR A 79 -7.74 -5.88 -12.48
C TYR A 79 -7.54 -4.54 -11.77
N ARG A 80 -6.28 -4.08 -11.68
CA ARG A 80 -5.95 -2.78 -11.10
C ARG A 80 -6.62 -1.65 -11.87
N LEU A 81 -6.45 -1.64 -13.20
CA LEU A 81 -6.98 -0.59 -14.08
C LEU A 81 -8.51 -0.47 -14.00
N THR A 82 -9.22 -1.58 -13.83
CA THR A 82 -10.67 -1.58 -13.59
C THR A 82 -11.02 -0.96 -12.24
N VAL A 83 -10.28 -1.27 -11.17
CA VAL A 83 -10.56 -0.74 -9.81
C VAL A 83 -10.24 0.75 -9.66
N CYS A 84 -9.13 1.24 -10.20
CA CYS A 84 -8.72 2.65 -10.04
C CYS A 84 -9.39 3.60 -11.04
N GLY A 85 -9.88 3.12 -12.18
CA GLY A 85 -10.36 3.99 -13.26
C GLY A 85 -11.39 3.37 -14.20
N GLY A 86 -12.01 2.23 -13.85
CA GLY A 86 -13.00 1.57 -14.70
C GLY A 86 -12.45 1.11 -16.06
N GLY A 87 -11.13 0.86 -16.14
CA GLY A 87 -10.43 0.51 -17.38
C GLY A 87 -9.81 1.72 -18.11
N ASP A 88 -10.18 2.95 -17.74
CA ASP A 88 -9.52 4.16 -18.23
C ASP A 88 -8.19 4.35 -17.50
N ARG A 89 -7.11 4.29 -18.28
CA ARG A 89 -5.73 4.38 -17.78
C ARG A 89 -5.39 5.78 -17.27
N ASP A 90 -5.90 6.82 -17.93
CA ASP A 90 -5.59 8.20 -17.57
C ASP A 90 -6.40 8.60 -16.34
N LEU A 91 -7.66 8.14 -16.23
CA LEU A 91 -8.43 8.27 -14.99
C LEU A 91 -7.77 7.51 -13.84
N CYS A 92 -7.34 6.27 -14.06
CA CYS A 92 -6.64 5.50 -13.03
C CYS A 92 -5.40 6.22 -12.49
N LEU A 93 -4.55 6.76 -13.39
CA LEU A 93 -3.36 7.51 -13.00
C LEU A 93 -3.68 8.81 -12.26
N LYS A 94 -4.83 9.42 -12.55
CA LYS A 94 -5.31 10.58 -11.82
C LYS A 94 -5.86 10.21 -10.44
N THR A 95 -6.59 9.10 -10.33
CA THR A 95 -7.20 8.66 -9.05
C THR A 95 -6.15 8.12 -8.09
N PHE A 96 -5.26 7.25 -8.60
CA PHE A 96 -4.20 6.57 -7.85
C PHE A 96 -2.84 6.79 -8.54
N PRO A 97 -2.26 7.99 -8.40
CA PRO A 97 -0.92 8.24 -8.94
C PRO A 97 0.13 7.40 -8.21
N TYR A 98 1.17 7.02 -8.94
CA TYR A 98 2.32 6.34 -8.35
C TYR A 98 3.11 7.27 -7.43
N VAL A 99 3.66 6.72 -6.34
CA VAL A 99 4.62 7.47 -5.52
C VAL A 99 5.99 7.45 -6.19
N ILE A 100 6.47 8.62 -6.59
CA ILE A 100 7.72 8.76 -7.33
C ILE A 100 8.92 8.52 -6.40
N ALA A 101 9.86 7.71 -6.87
CA ALA A 101 11.13 7.52 -6.20
C ALA A 101 12.21 8.44 -6.82
N PRO A 102 13.00 9.16 -6.01
CA PRO A 102 14.14 9.92 -6.51
C PRO A 102 15.09 9.02 -7.32
N LYS A 103 15.74 9.59 -8.34
CA LYS A 103 16.72 8.86 -9.15
C LYS A 103 17.88 8.40 -8.26
N GLY A 104 18.24 7.12 -8.31
CA GLY A 104 19.32 6.55 -7.50
C GLY A 104 18.97 6.40 -6.01
N ALA A 105 17.69 6.49 -5.64
CA ALA A 105 17.23 6.27 -4.28
C ALA A 105 17.68 4.90 -3.74
N LYS A 106 18.07 4.87 -2.46
CA LYS A 106 18.51 3.66 -1.77
C LYS A 106 17.47 3.25 -0.74
N THR A 107 17.14 1.97 -0.72
CA THR A 107 16.24 1.37 0.27
C THR A 107 17.10 0.60 1.27
N GLY A 108 17.10 1.02 2.52
CA GLY A 108 17.97 0.44 3.57
C GLY A 108 17.58 -0.99 3.99
N ASN A 109 16.77 -1.69 3.20
CA ASN A 109 16.24 -3.03 3.47
C ASN A 109 15.68 -3.66 2.17
N GLN A 110 15.33 -4.96 2.22
CA GLN A 110 14.81 -5.72 1.07
C GLN A 110 13.29 -5.60 0.86
N VAL A 111 12.56 -5.02 1.80
CA VAL A 111 11.10 -4.86 1.70
C VAL A 111 10.77 -3.68 0.79
N TRP A 112 11.55 -2.61 0.88
CA TRP A 112 11.43 -1.45 0.00
C TRP A 112 12.37 -1.59 -1.20
N GLY A 113 11.92 -1.07 -2.33
CA GLY A 113 12.73 -0.98 -3.54
C GLY A 113 12.28 0.19 -4.42
N THR A 114 12.88 0.29 -5.60
CA THR A 114 12.42 1.17 -6.68
C THR A 114 12.32 0.38 -7.97
N MET A 115 11.46 0.80 -8.89
CA MET A 115 11.44 0.25 -10.24
C MET A 115 11.00 1.28 -11.26
N TYR A 116 11.35 1.03 -12.53
CA TYR A 116 10.76 1.74 -13.64
C TYR A 116 9.46 1.07 -14.07
N VAL A 117 8.41 1.86 -14.26
CA VAL A 117 7.11 1.40 -14.77
C VAL A 117 6.65 2.24 -15.95
N ASP A 118 5.95 1.63 -16.91
CA ASP A 118 5.13 2.36 -17.86
C ASP A 118 3.84 2.76 -17.13
N PRO A 119 3.59 4.06 -16.89
CA PRO A 119 2.45 4.49 -16.09
C PRO A 119 1.11 4.06 -16.70
N LYS A 120 0.99 4.00 -18.02
CA LYS A 120 -0.28 3.66 -18.69
C LYS A 120 -0.61 2.18 -18.57
N THR A 121 0.39 1.31 -18.56
CA THR A 121 0.16 -0.14 -18.49
C THR A 121 0.32 -0.70 -17.09
N GLY A 122 1.12 -0.05 -16.23
CA GLY A 122 1.57 -0.57 -14.94
C GLY A 122 2.60 -1.69 -15.04
N LYS A 123 3.06 -2.02 -16.25
CA LYS A 123 4.13 -3.00 -16.46
C LYS A 123 5.48 -2.39 -16.10
N ARG A 124 6.43 -3.25 -15.73
CA ARG A 124 7.84 -2.86 -15.61
C ARG A 124 8.34 -2.28 -16.93
N ALA A 125 9.08 -1.20 -16.83
CA ALA A 125 9.77 -0.53 -17.92
C ALA A 125 11.28 -0.52 -17.66
N THR A 126 12.04 -0.04 -18.63
CA THR A 126 13.45 0.29 -18.48
C THR A 126 13.64 1.79 -18.24
N ALA A 127 14.80 2.20 -17.73
CA ALA A 127 15.08 3.59 -17.40
C ALA A 127 15.09 4.54 -18.61
N ASP A 128 15.38 4.01 -19.79
CA ASP A 128 15.47 4.69 -21.08
C ASP A 128 14.15 4.68 -21.87
N GLN A 129 13.15 3.91 -21.42
CA GLN A 129 11.85 3.86 -22.09
C GLN A 129 11.12 5.21 -21.96
N PRO A 130 10.59 5.77 -23.06
CA PRO A 130 9.87 7.04 -23.03
C PRO A 130 8.70 7.01 -22.03
N ARG A 131 8.66 8.04 -21.16
CA ARG A 131 7.64 8.23 -20.10
C ARG A 131 7.67 7.19 -18.97
N ALA A 132 8.73 6.37 -18.87
CA ALA A 132 8.91 5.51 -17.71
C ALA A 132 9.02 6.34 -16.43
N LEU A 133 8.31 5.92 -15.38
CA LEU A 133 8.40 6.53 -14.06
C LEU A 133 9.26 5.65 -13.16
N ASN A 134 10.19 6.27 -12.43
CA ASN A 134 10.86 5.60 -11.32
C ASN A 134 9.98 5.75 -10.07
N VAL A 135 9.49 4.63 -9.55
CA VAL A 135 8.48 4.61 -8.47
C VAL A 135 8.99 3.82 -7.27
N TRP A 136 8.48 4.17 -6.09
CA TRP A 136 8.69 3.36 -4.89
C TRP A 136 7.96 2.03 -5.00
N THR A 137 8.55 1.01 -4.41
CA THR A 137 7.94 -0.32 -4.35
C THR A 137 7.98 -0.88 -2.94
N PHE A 138 6.89 -1.52 -2.54
CA PHE A 138 6.78 -2.28 -1.30
C PHE A 138 6.59 -3.76 -1.65
N ARG A 139 7.49 -4.62 -1.14
CA ARG A 139 7.54 -6.07 -1.45
C ARG A 139 7.55 -6.34 -2.97
N GLY A 140 8.27 -5.50 -3.71
CA GLY A 140 8.39 -5.62 -5.17
C GLY A 140 7.20 -5.13 -5.98
N ARG A 141 6.22 -4.44 -5.36
CA ARG A 141 5.03 -3.89 -6.03
C ARG A 141 5.01 -2.37 -5.95
N PRO A 142 4.60 -1.64 -7.00
CA PRO A 142 4.46 -0.19 -6.94
C PRO A 142 3.48 0.23 -5.84
N VAL A 143 3.73 1.39 -5.25
CA VAL A 143 2.82 2.02 -4.28
C VAL A 143 2.24 3.32 -4.84
N TYR A 144 1.12 3.76 -4.26
CA TYR A 144 0.28 4.82 -4.81
C TYR A 144 -0.10 5.82 -3.72
N THR A 145 -0.42 7.05 -4.11
CA THR A 145 -1.23 7.98 -3.30
C THR A 145 -2.67 7.97 -3.80
N PHE A 146 -3.57 8.63 -3.08
CA PHE A 146 -4.96 8.77 -3.48
C PHE A 146 -5.34 10.23 -3.71
N ASP A 147 -5.54 10.58 -4.97
CA ASP A 147 -5.98 11.91 -5.40
C ASP A 147 -7.48 11.95 -5.68
N GLY A 148 -8.07 10.77 -5.89
CA GLY A 148 -9.51 10.58 -6.01
C GLY A 148 -10.15 11.33 -7.18
N PHE A 149 -11.45 11.55 -7.07
CA PHE A 149 -12.23 12.35 -8.02
C PHE A 149 -13.21 13.26 -7.26
N ASN A 150 -13.65 14.35 -7.89
CA ASN A 150 -14.65 15.27 -7.36
C ASN A 150 -14.39 15.73 -5.91
N ASN A 151 -13.15 16.12 -5.61
CA ASN A 151 -12.68 16.55 -4.27
C ASN A 151 -12.68 15.46 -3.19
N TYR A 152 -12.85 14.18 -3.54
CA TYR A 152 -12.77 13.02 -2.65
C TYR A 152 -11.40 12.33 -2.78
N GLY A 153 -10.33 13.02 -2.39
CA GLY A 153 -8.96 12.51 -2.35
C GLY A 153 -8.30 12.85 -1.02
N ASP A 154 -7.14 12.27 -0.74
CA ASP A 154 -6.39 12.59 0.46
C ASP A 154 -5.78 13.99 0.34
N LYS A 155 -6.13 14.85 1.28
CA LYS A 155 -5.71 16.25 1.37
C LYS A 155 -4.87 16.52 2.60
N THR A 156 -5.08 15.73 3.65
CA THR A 156 -4.37 15.89 4.92
C THR A 156 -3.52 14.65 5.24
N PRO A 157 -2.47 14.81 6.08
CA PRO A 157 -1.65 13.71 6.59
C PRO A 157 -2.39 12.57 7.30
N GLU A 158 -3.62 12.82 7.74
CA GLU A 158 -4.43 11.86 8.50
C GLU A 158 -5.42 11.10 7.62
N ASP A 159 -5.61 11.55 6.38
CA ASP A 159 -6.60 11.01 5.46
C ASP A 159 -6.22 9.60 5.01
N THR A 160 -7.15 8.66 5.13
CA THR A 160 -7.00 7.29 4.61
C THR A 160 -8.18 6.91 3.70
N ASN A 161 -8.64 7.84 2.86
CA ASN A 161 -9.97 7.75 2.21
C ASN A 161 -10.10 6.60 1.19
N ALA A 162 -8.98 6.11 0.65
CA ALA A 162 -8.96 4.96 -0.25
C ALA A 162 -8.63 3.63 0.42
N ASP A 163 -8.58 3.57 1.75
CA ASP A 163 -8.51 2.27 2.40
C ASP A 163 -9.79 1.47 2.08
N SER A 164 -9.62 0.17 1.83
CA SER A 164 -10.71 -0.72 1.43
C SER A 164 -11.37 -0.33 0.09
N TRP A 165 -10.68 0.46 -0.76
CA TRP A 165 -11.16 0.79 -2.10
C TRP A 165 -11.05 -0.41 -3.04
N GLY A 166 -12.18 -0.93 -3.53
CA GLY A 166 -12.22 -2.00 -4.53
C GLY A 166 -13.26 -3.07 -4.24
N GLU A 167 -13.09 -4.23 -4.86
CA GLU A 167 -14.02 -5.35 -4.78
C GLU A 167 -14.10 -5.89 -3.35
N PHE A 168 -15.32 -6.13 -2.86
CA PHE A 168 -15.57 -6.60 -1.48
C PHE A 168 -14.84 -5.77 -0.41
N LYS A 169 -14.92 -4.44 -0.50
CA LYS A 169 -14.17 -3.51 0.37
C LYS A 169 -12.66 -3.71 0.25
N GLY A 170 -12.19 -3.91 -0.98
CA GLY A 170 -10.79 -4.17 -1.31
C GLY A 170 -10.23 -5.52 -0.83
N LEU A 171 -10.99 -6.36 -0.12
CA LEU A 171 -10.49 -7.61 0.46
C LEU A 171 -9.92 -8.58 -0.58
N ARG A 172 -10.50 -8.59 -1.78
CA ARG A 172 -10.10 -9.48 -2.87
C ARG A 172 -9.24 -8.77 -3.90
N ASN A 173 -9.62 -7.55 -4.24
CA ASN A 173 -9.02 -6.75 -5.29
C ASN A 173 -9.20 -5.26 -4.95
N GLY A 174 -8.15 -4.61 -4.45
CA GLY A 174 -8.27 -3.23 -4.02
C GLY A 174 -7.02 -2.60 -3.42
N PHE A 175 -7.17 -1.33 -3.04
CA PHE A 175 -6.13 -0.52 -2.41
C PHE A 175 -6.29 -0.54 -0.88
N HIS A 176 -5.16 -0.64 -0.20
CA HIS A 176 -5.07 -0.71 1.26
C HIS A 176 -3.97 0.22 1.75
N VAL A 177 -4.22 0.87 2.89
CA VAL A 177 -3.17 1.66 3.53
C VAL A 177 -2.02 0.76 3.97
N ILE A 178 -0.78 1.21 3.77
CA ILE A 178 0.39 0.55 4.35
C ILE A 178 0.52 1.02 5.80
N LEU A 179 -0.01 0.22 6.73
CA LEU A 179 0.17 0.47 8.16
C LEU A 179 1.62 0.20 8.57
N TYR A 180 2.27 1.22 9.09
CA TYR A 180 3.57 1.13 9.70
C TYR A 180 3.43 0.71 11.16
N ARG A 181 3.60 -0.58 11.42
CA ARG A 181 3.54 -1.11 12.79
C ARG A 181 4.89 -0.91 13.47
N ASP A 182 5.02 0.17 14.26
CA ASP A 182 6.25 0.48 15.02
C ASP A 182 6.13 0.27 16.55
N VAL A 183 4.94 -0.04 17.08
CA VAL A 183 4.77 -0.11 18.54
C VAL A 183 5.38 -1.40 19.10
N PHE A 184 6.68 -1.32 19.36
CA PHE A 184 7.33 -1.74 20.60
C PHE A 184 6.82 -0.84 21.73
N SER A 185 6.52 -1.41 22.90
CA SER A 185 6.38 -0.61 24.13
C SER A 185 7.65 0.25 24.30
N LYS A 186 7.48 1.58 24.33
CA LYS A 186 8.46 2.49 24.93
C LYS A 186 7.85 3.02 26.23
N TYR A 187 8.35 2.40 27.30
CA TYR A 187 8.24 2.74 28.73
C TYR A 187 6.89 2.45 29.41
#